data_AF-A0A2N5UQS9-F1
#
_entry.id   AF-A0A2N5UQS9-F1
#
_cell.length_a   1.000
_cell.length_b   1.000
_cell.length_c   1.000
_cell.angle_alpha   90.00
_cell.angle_beta   90.00
_cell.angle_gamma   90.00
#
_symmetry.space_group_name_H-M   'P 1'
#
loop_
_entity.id
_entity.type
_entity.pdbx_description
1 polymer ?
#
loop_
_entity_poly.entity_id
_entity_poly.type
_entity_poly.pdbx_seq_one_letter_code
_entity_poly.pdbx_strand_id
1 'polypeptide(L)'
;MIHFQKLIHKISPKRIPNKQHGIDSVQTFLEALKRPTLITLATKFNNWDTFFHPTTKPDITKELPIPKERRYLLRSMELFRQGLDPKHFAVGPRKPKKFRGWGPRVQHGKRLRGQESNLQGN
;
A
#
# COMPACT_ATOMS: atom_id res chain seq x y z
N MET A 1 15.03 -19.98 -34.47
CA MET A 1 15.22 -18.52 -34.42
C MET A 1 14.47 -17.97 -33.22
N ILE A 2 15.17 -17.47 -32.21
CA ILE A 2 14.56 -16.86 -31.02
C ILE A 2 14.20 -15.42 -31.38
N HIS A 3 12.91 -15.10 -31.42
CA HIS A 3 12.42 -13.75 -31.71
C HIS A 3 12.48 -12.91 -30.43
N PHE A 4 13.54 -12.13 -30.24
CA PHE A 4 13.56 -11.10 -29.19
C PHE A 4 12.53 -10.04 -29.55
N GLN A 5 11.40 -10.01 -28.83
CA GLN A 5 10.46 -8.91 -28.95
C GLN A 5 11.19 -7.61 -28.62
N LYS A 6 11.09 -6.62 -29.51
CA LYS A 6 11.63 -5.28 -29.29
C LYS A 6 11.14 -4.78 -27.93
N LEU A 7 12.06 -4.42 -27.03
CA LEU A 7 11.75 -3.65 -25.84
C LEU A 7 11.01 -2.40 -26.32
N ILE A 8 9.68 -2.36 -26.18
CA ILE A 8 8.91 -1.15 -26.43
C ILE A 8 9.51 -0.10 -25.52
N HIS A 9 10.12 0.93 -26.10
CA HIS A 9 10.69 2.05 -25.35
C HIS A 9 9.48 2.79 -24.76
N LYS A 10 8.99 2.32 -23.60
CA LYS A 10 7.93 3.02 -22.87
C LYS A 10 8.50 4.39 -22.56
N ILE A 11 7.83 5.42 -23.05
CA ILE A 11 8.16 6.81 -22.75
C ILE A 11 8.24 6.91 -21.22
N SER A 12 9.38 7.36 -20.70
CA SER A 12 9.58 7.52 -19.27
C SER A 12 8.43 8.37 -18.71
N PRO A 13 7.74 7.90 -17.65
CA PRO A 13 6.62 8.65 -17.11
C PRO A 13 7.09 10.04 -16.68
N LYS A 14 6.19 11.03 -16.80
CA LYS A 14 6.52 12.40 -16.41
C LYS A 14 6.95 12.44 -14.95
N ARG A 15 8.00 13.23 -14.67
CA ARG A 15 8.57 13.36 -13.32
C ARG A 15 7.54 13.90 -12.31
N ILE A 16 6.75 14.88 -12.74
CA ILE A 16 5.58 15.38 -12.01
C ILE A 16 4.35 14.84 -12.73
N PRO A 17 3.50 14.05 -12.03
CA PRO A 17 2.29 13.51 -12.64
C PRO A 17 1.25 14.62 -12.85
N ASN A 18 0.53 14.53 -13.97
CA ASN A 18 -0.68 15.32 -14.15
C ASN A 18 -1.71 14.93 -13.08
N LYS A 19 -2.55 15.89 -12.67
CA LYS A 19 -3.71 15.63 -11.83
C LYS A 19 -4.67 14.71 -12.58
N GLN A 20 -5.01 13.57 -12.00
CA GLN A 20 -5.78 12.50 -12.65
C GLN A 20 -6.58 11.73 -11.60
N HIS A 21 -7.63 11.02 -12.03
CA HIS A 21 -8.50 10.22 -11.16
C HIS A 21 -9.22 11.04 -10.07
N GLY A 22 -9.44 12.34 -10.30
CA GLY A 22 -10.04 13.26 -9.33
C GLY A 22 -9.13 13.59 -8.13
N ILE A 23 -7.83 13.37 -8.27
CA ILE A 23 -6.82 13.67 -7.25
C ILE A 23 -6.04 14.90 -7.68
N ASP A 24 -6.37 16.03 -7.05
CA ASP A 24 -5.85 17.36 -7.41
C ASP A 24 -4.90 17.95 -6.37
N SER A 25 -4.84 17.34 -5.18
CA SER A 25 -4.07 17.82 -4.02
C SER A 25 -3.27 16.70 -3.37
N VAL A 26 -2.18 17.06 -2.68
CA VAL A 26 -1.34 16.09 -1.98
C VAL A 26 -2.14 15.38 -0.88
N GLN A 27 -3.00 16.12 -0.17
CA GLN A 27 -3.87 15.56 0.85
C GLN A 27 -4.79 14.47 0.29
N THR A 28 -5.51 14.75 -0.82
CA THR A 28 -6.41 13.77 -1.44
C THR A 28 -5.66 12.53 -1.93
N PHE A 29 -4.44 12.70 -2.46
CA PHE A 29 -3.57 11.58 -2.83
C PHE A 29 -3.21 10.71 -1.62
N LEU A 30 -2.77 11.31 -0.52
CA LEU A 30 -2.33 10.59 0.68
C LEU A 30 -3.51 9.89 1.38
N GLU A 31 -4.68 10.51 1.40
CA GLU A 31 -5.92 9.89 1.90
C GLU A 31 -6.30 8.65 1.07
N ALA A 32 -6.17 8.72 -0.25
CA ALA A 32 -6.46 7.59 -1.15
C ALA A 32 -5.56 6.37 -0.89
N LEU A 33 -4.37 6.56 -0.31
CA LEU A 33 -3.46 5.46 0.05
C LEU A 33 -3.88 4.67 1.30
N LYS A 34 -4.91 5.13 2.02
CA LYS A 34 -5.52 4.45 3.19
C LYS A 34 -4.54 4.14 4.32
N ARG A 35 -3.53 4.99 4.55
CA ARG A 35 -2.54 4.82 5.64
C ARG A 35 -2.47 6.07 6.53
N PRO A 36 -2.76 5.96 7.84
CA PRO A 36 -2.81 7.13 8.72
C PRO A 36 -1.45 7.83 8.86
N THR A 37 -0.35 7.07 8.86
CA THR A 37 1.02 7.58 8.93
C THR A 37 1.42 8.45 7.73
N LEU A 38 0.74 8.30 6.59
CA LEU A 38 1.01 9.09 5.39
C LEU A 38 0.17 10.36 5.36
N ILE A 39 -1.04 10.33 5.92
CA ILE A 39 -1.94 11.49 5.94
C ILE A 39 -1.30 12.65 6.72
N THR A 40 -0.58 12.36 7.81
CA THR A 40 0.13 13.39 8.60
C THR A 40 1.18 14.15 7.78
N LEU A 41 1.70 13.57 6.69
CA LEU A 41 2.68 14.20 5.82
C LEU A 41 2.12 15.41 5.06
N ALA A 42 0.80 15.46 4.84
CA ALA A 42 0.12 16.57 4.16
C ALA A 42 0.28 17.91 4.89
N THR A 43 0.51 17.88 6.22
CA THR A 43 0.73 19.08 7.03
C THR A 43 2.04 19.79 6.68
N LYS A 44 3.06 19.03 6.24
CA LYS A 44 4.39 19.56 5.90
C LYS A 44 4.55 19.81 4.41
N PHE A 45 3.96 18.95 3.58
CA PHE A 45 4.08 19.02 2.13
C PHE A 45 2.71 19.15 1.49
N ASN A 46 2.26 20.39 1.30
CA ASN A 46 0.96 20.68 0.68
C ASN A 46 1.05 20.94 -0.84
N ASN A 47 2.19 21.41 -1.32
CA ASN A 47 2.36 21.75 -2.73
C ASN A 47 2.63 20.49 -3.59
N TRP A 48 1.87 20.35 -4.68
CA TRP A 48 1.90 19.18 -5.56
C TRP A 48 3.23 19.01 -6.31
N ASP A 49 3.70 20.08 -6.93
CA ASP A 49 4.92 20.07 -7.74
C ASP A 49 6.15 19.74 -6.89
N THR A 50 6.24 20.35 -5.70
CA THR A 50 7.34 20.09 -4.77
C THR A 50 7.27 18.69 -4.19
N PHE A 51 6.06 18.16 -3.92
CA PHE A 51 5.87 16.83 -3.37
C PHE A 51 6.36 15.72 -4.31
N PHE A 52 6.06 15.84 -5.61
CA PHE A 52 6.51 14.88 -6.62
C PHE A 52 7.93 15.15 -7.14
N HIS A 53 8.56 16.25 -6.74
CA HIS A 53 9.91 16.58 -7.15
C HIS A 53 10.95 15.65 -6.50
N PRO A 54 11.94 15.12 -7.25
CA PRO A 54 12.94 14.20 -6.70
C PRO A 54 13.85 14.82 -5.64
N THR A 55 14.05 16.14 -5.67
CA THR A 55 14.83 16.86 -4.64
C THR A 55 14.19 16.76 -3.25
N THR A 56 12.85 16.66 -3.18
CA THR A 56 12.09 16.59 -1.91
C THR A 56 12.05 15.19 -1.32
N LYS A 57 12.42 14.17 -2.11
CA LYS A 57 12.50 12.77 -1.69
C LYS A 57 13.26 12.55 -0.37
N PRO A 58 14.50 13.05 -0.19
CA PRO A 58 15.23 12.90 1.07
C PRO A 58 14.45 13.44 2.26
N ASP A 59 13.81 14.59 2.15
CA ASP A 59 13.08 15.20 3.27
C ASP A 59 11.81 14.43 3.60
N ILE A 60 11.05 13.99 2.60
CA ILE A 60 9.90 13.07 2.80
C ILE A 60 10.34 11.79 3.51
N THR A 61 11.51 11.24 3.14
CA THR A 61 12.02 10.04 3.80
C THR A 61 12.50 10.26 5.22
N LYS A 62 12.97 11.46 5.59
CA LYS A 62 13.32 11.78 6.98
C LYS A 62 12.07 11.82 7.88
N GLU A 63 10.97 12.35 7.34
CA GLU A 63 9.70 12.49 8.06
C GLU A 63 8.97 11.18 8.32
N LEU A 64 9.29 10.14 7.54
CA LEU A 64 8.71 8.81 7.70
C LEU A 64 9.69 7.90 8.44
N PRO A 65 9.49 7.63 9.75
CA PRO A 65 10.43 6.83 10.54
C PRO A 65 10.49 5.37 10.09
N ILE A 66 9.35 4.84 9.62
CA ILE A 66 9.20 3.42 9.27
C ILE A 66 9.67 3.18 7.83
N PRO A 67 10.71 2.35 7.59
CA PRO A 67 11.22 2.09 6.24
C PRO A 67 10.19 1.51 5.26
N LYS A 68 9.22 0.74 5.78
CA LYS A 68 8.13 0.17 5.00
C LYS A 68 7.19 1.25 4.44
N GLU A 69 6.89 2.27 5.24
CA GLU A 69 6.06 3.41 4.82
C GLU A 69 6.77 4.21 3.73
N ARG A 70 8.08 4.45 3.88
CA ARG A 70 8.91 5.11 2.85
C ARG A 70 8.84 4.40 1.50
N ARG A 71 9.11 3.10 1.50
CA ARG A 71 9.07 2.29 0.26
C ARG A 71 7.68 2.27 -0.35
N TYR A 72 6.65 2.15 0.50
CA TYR A 72 5.26 2.14 0.03
C TYR A 72 4.86 3.47 -0.60
N LEU A 73 5.20 4.61 0.01
CA LEU A 73 4.93 5.92 -0.55
C LEU A 73 5.64 6.11 -1.90
N LEU A 74 6.94 5.83 -1.96
CA LEU A 74 7.72 5.98 -3.20
C LEU A 74 7.19 5.09 -4.34
N ARG A 75 6.83 3.84 -4.02
CA ARG A 75 6.15 2.96 -4.99
C ARG A 75 4.82 3.54 -5.43
N SER A 76 4.02 4.08 -4.51
CA SER A 76 2.71 4.64 -4.80
C SER A 76 2.80 5.87 -5.70
N MET A 77 3.77 6.75 -5.44
CA MET A 77 4.07 7.90 -6.31
C MET A 77 4.43 7.45 -7.72
N GLU A 78 5.26 6.40 -7.83
CA GLU A 78 5.68 5.87 -9.13
C GLU A 78 4.53 5.24 -9.92
N LEU A 79 3.67 4.46 -9.25
CA LEU A 79 2.47 3.91 -9.88
C LEU A 79 1.51 5.02 -10.34
N PHE A 80 1.37 6.07 -9.54
CA PHE A 80 0.56 7.22 -9.93
C PHE A 80 1.16 7.96 -11.13
N ARG A 81 2.49 8.13 -11.21
CA ARG A 81 3.17 8.66 -12.41
C ARG A 81 2.92 7.84 -13.68
N GLN A 82 2.69 6.54 -13.53
CA GLN A 82 2.35 5.64 -14.63
C GLN A 82 0.87 5.69 -15.03
N GLY A 83 0.05 6.53 -14.38
CA GLY A 83 -1.36 6.69 -14.70
C GLY A 83 -2.30 5.75 -13.93
N LEU A 84 -1.81 4.96 -12.97
CA LEU A 84 -2.65 4.02 -12.22
C LEU A 84 -3.46 4.76 -11.14
N ASP A 85 -4.73 4.37 -10.98
CA ASP A 85 -5.60 4.88 -9.90
C ASP A 85 -5.16 4.28 -8.55
N PRO A 86 -4.91 5.10 -7.52
CA PRO A 86 -4.64 4.63 -6.15
C PRO A 86 -5.66 3.63 -5.62
N LYS A 87 -6.93 3.68 -6.04
CA LYS A 87 -7.95 2.70 -5.62
C LYS A 87 -7.56 1.27 -5.97
N HIS A 88 -6.80 1.04 -7.04
CA HIS A 88 -6.39 -0.29 -7.48
C HIS A 88 -5.16 -0.82 -6.75
N PHE A 89 -4.22 0.04 -6.36
CA PHE A 89 -2.94 -0.40 -5.77
C PHE A 89 -2.78 -0.06 -4.28
N ALA A 90 -3.66 0.78 -3.71
CA ALA A 90 -3.60 1.16 -2.32
C ALA A 90 -3.93 -0.04 -1.42
N VAL A 91 -2.97 -0.38 -0.56
CA VAL A 91 -3.11 -1.43 0.45
C VAL A 91 -3.19 -0.79 1.82
N GLY A 92 -4.41 -0.75 2.34
CA GLY A 92 -4.69 -0.26 3.69
C GLY A 92 -4.04 -1.12 4.79
N PRO A 93 -4.09 -0.67 6.05
CA PRO A 93 -3.60 -1.43 7.19
C PRO A 93 -4.33 -2.78 7.26
N ARG A 94 -3.55 -3.85 7.42
CA ARG A 94 -4.12 -5.18 7.65
C ARG A 94 -4.82 -5.15 8.99
N LYS A 95 -6.08 -5.59 9.02
CA LYS A 95 -6.81 -5.80 10.27
C LYS A 95 -5.99 -6.71 11.19
N PRO A 96 -5.92 -6.43 12.50
CA PRO A 96 -5.24 -7.30 13.44
C PRO A 96 -5.86 -8.70 13.35
N LYS A 97 -5.02 -9.74 13.43
CA LYS A 97 -5.51 -11.11 13.45
C LYS A 97 -6.43 -11.28 14.67
N LYS A 98 -7.67 -11.71 14.43
CA LYS A 98 -8.65 -12.01 15.51
C LYS A 98 -8.14 -13.11 16.45
N PHE A 99 -7.47 -14.12 15.87
CA PHE A 99 -6.85 -15.23 16.61
C PHE A 99 -5.42 -15.45 16.13
N ARG A 100 -4.51 -15.72 17.06
CA ARG A 100 -3.13 -16.15 16.77
C ARG A 100 -3.06 -17.66 17.05
N GLY A 101 -2.35 -18.41 16.21
CA GLY A 101 -2.44 -19.88 16.18
C GLY A 101 -2.02 -20.55 17.49
N TRP A 102 -2.78 -21.58 17.88
CA TRP A 102 -2.41 -22.62 18.86
C TRP A 102 -2.73 -24.04 18.33
N GLY A 103 -3.09 -24.16 17.05
CA GLY A 103 -3.61 -25.39 16.43
C GLY A 103 -5.09 -25.68 16.75
N PRO A 104 -5.73 -26.66 16.09
CA PRO A 104 -7.15 -27.00 16.29
C PRO A 104 -7.50 -27.32 17.74
N ARG A 105 -6.50 -27.78 18.50
CA ARG A 105 -6.63 -28.19 19.90
C ARG A 105 -6.88 -27.03 20.85
N VAL A 106 -6.53 -25.80 20.49
CA VAL A 106 -6.72 -24.63 21.34
C VAL A 106 -7.22 -23.46 20.51
N GLN A 107 -8.47 -23.07 20.74
CA GLN A 107 -9.07 -21.89 20.12
C GLN A 107 -9.61 -20.98 21.23
N HIS A 108 -9.42 -19.67 21.09
CA HIS A 108 -9.94 -18.69 22.06
C HIS A 108 -9.45 -18.90 23.52
N GLY A 109 -8.26 -19.48 23.73
CA GLY A 109 -7.77 -19.83 25.06
C GLY A 109 -8.44 -21.07 25.68
N LYS A 110 -9.34 -21.74 24.95
CA LYS A 110 -10.01 -22.98 25.37
C LYS A 110 -9.41 -24.17 24.63
N ARG A 111 -9.10 -25.24 25.38
CA ARG A 111 -8.74 -26.54 24.80
C ARG A 111 -9.98 -27.19 24.21
N LEU A 112 -10.03 -27.35 22.89
CA LEU A 112 -11.02 -28.19 22.23
C LEU A 112 -10.56 -29.63 22.41
N ARG A 113 -11.21 -30.37 23.32
CA ARG A 113 -11.06 -31.83 23.40
C ARG A 113 -11.93 -32.42 22.29
N GLY A 114 -11.36 -33.27 21.43
CA GLY A 114 -12.14 -33.99 20.44
C GLY A 114 -13.12 -34.91 21.16
N GLN A 115 -14.40 -34.56 21.15
CA GLN A 115 -15.43 -35.59 21.21
C GLN A 115 -15.52 -36.19 19.81
N GLU A 116 -15.35 -37.50 19.71
CA GLU A 116 -15.79 -38.24 18.54
C GLU A 116 -17.29 -38.01 18.39
N SER A 117 -17.70 -37.39 17.28
CA SER A 117 -19.10 -37.45 16.88
C SER A 117 -19.39 -38.90 16.51
N ASN A 118 -19.88 -39.69 17.47
CA ASN A 118 -20.47 -41.01 17.21
C ASN A 118 -21.70 -40.82 16.31
N LEU A 119 -21.46 -40.78 15.00
CA LEU A 119 -22.38 -41.30 14.01
C LEU A 119 -22.28 -42.83 14.13
N GLN A 120 -23.11 -43.42 14.99
CA GLN A 120 -23.53 -44.81 14.85
C GLN A 120 -25.05 -44.83 14.76
N GLY A 121 -25.54 -45.46 13.69
CA GLY A 121 -26.95 -45.66 13.46
C GLY A 121 -27.58 -46.55 14.53
N ASN A 122 -28.76 -46.15 14.98
CA ASN A 122 -30.03 -46.86 14.77
C ASN A 122 -31.15 -45.82 14.83
#